data_AF-A0A929A840-F1
#
_entry.id   AF-A0A929A840-F1
#
_cell.length_a   1.000
_cell.length_b   1.000
_cell.length_c   1.000
_cell.angle_alpha   90.00
_cell.angle_beta   90.00
_cell.angle_gamma   90.00
#
_symmetry.space_group_name_H-M   'P 1'
#
loop_
_entity.id
_entity.type
_entity.pdbx_description
1 polymer ?
#
loop_
_entity_poly.entity_id
_entity_poly.type
_entity_poly.pdbx_seq_one_letter_code
_entity_poly.pdbx_strand_id
1 'polypeptide(L)'
;MGFLSAAQHHHYYVREAIRAGVHAPMLAALHVVHQAPMLSDDEVGLGIAPANRIGLEEVSTFPGQVAIAANTLRSLTSRLTAQGWDATALWNEDLGCYTDPFLEVLANGYVPPANDPAAAQLESSDFELLQSMYQAEVQAAHGTSGLTGNLGFVESALLNFVEQLPANYQGLDYQRNALLEAVRLWRKLDSVQLAIAALQSDIDEALMTDAAMDRILLDVMSKLGDSYDGYPHQREALLRLVQSWRQLPSREAAIAALQSDDTATIPDTTLDAALIAFVRQLPRRYQGKGEQRNLLTDAYRLWYDLDSRTAAIRKLGVEPKGLVDASRDELEASARYLDRNLLRFLRTIPLNYAETEPQRAALLKLAERWRGFEQPMQAQQSLFDDLRRMERAASLSEDAPPPPIPTPVAARPPTWTLDNLQLTAPIVPSGHLTWTIATQGGIWYPDNLTIVDAMVALAEQLEDVSDRLNRRLHIALWYCPSEVPMTLTTPGNSHETGNAVKLFCEGLTSDQIYWTLDPYWPGGLGRLRQFPHLVHLDLGGDRTRWFY
;
A
#
# COMPACT_ATOMS: atom_id res chain seq x y z
N MET A 1 -21.36 4.34 22.12
CA MET A 1 -20.63 4.45 20.84
C MET A 1 -21.66 4.25 19.73
N GLY A 2 -21.47 4.85 18.56
CA GLY A 2 -22.46 4.70 17.48
C GLY A 2 -22.30 3.37 16.75
N PHE A 3 -23.39 2.85 16.20
CA PHE A 3 -23.39 1.69 15.30
C PHE A 3 -22.38 1.88 14.17
N LEU A 4 -21.68 0.82 13.81
CA LEU A 4 -20.78 0.78 12.67
C LEU A 4 -21.58 1.03 11.37
N SER A 5 -20.98 1.81 10.48
CA SER A 5 -21.51 2.02 9.13
C SER A 5 -21.31 0.77 8.26
N ALA A 6 -22.12 0.64 7.21
CA ALA A 6 -21.98 -0.45 6.23
C ALA A 6 -20.55 -0.55 5.64
N ALA A 7 -19.86 0.58 5.45
CA ALA A 7 -18.48 0.59 4.96
C ALA A 7 -17.49 0.03 6.00
N GLN A 8 -17.72 0.28 7.29
CA GLN A 8 -16.90 -0.28 8.38
C GLN A 8 -17.15 -1.78 8.55
N HIS A 9 -18.41 -2.23 8.47
CA HIS A 9 -18.72 -3.66 8.44
C HIS A 9 -18.02 -4.36 7.28
N HIS A 10 -18.17 -3.81 6.06
CA HIS A 10 -17.52 -4.33 4.86
C HIS A 10 -15.99 -4.40 4.99
N HIS A 11 -15.37 -3.37 5.59
CA HIS A 11 -13.94 -3.38 5.86
C HIS A 11 -13.51 -4.58 6.71
N TYR A 12 -14.24 -4.89 7.79
CA TYR A 12 -13.95 -6.06 8.62
C TYR A 12 -14.13 -7.37 7.86
N TYR A 13 -15.20 -7.52 7.06
CA TYR A 13 -15.41 -8.72 6.26
C TYR A 13 -14.25 -8.96 5.30
N VAL A 14 -13.86 -7.95 4.52
CA VAL A 14 -12.76 -8.06 3.56
C VAL A 14 -11.44 -8.37 4.25
N ARG A 15 -11.14 -7.67 5.35
CA ARG A 15 -9.89 -7.88 6.10
C ARG A 15 -9.77 -9.30 6.62
N GLU A 16 -10.80 -9.81 7.28
CA GLU A 16 -10.76 -11.15 7.87
C GLU A 16 -10.91 -12.26 6.84
N ALA A 17 -11.63 -12.02 5.74
CA ALA A 17 -11.69 -12.91 4.59
C ALA A 17 -10.31 -13.11 3.95
N ILE A 18 -9.57 -12.01 3.71
CA ILE A 18 -8.19 -12.05 3.19
C ILE A 18 -7.26 -12.74 4.20
N ARG A 19 -7.44 -12.53 5.50
CA ARG A 19 -6.64 -13.22 6.51
C ARG A 19 -6.92 -14.73 6.52
N ALA A 20 -8.17 -15.16 6.48
CA ALA A 20 -8.49 -16.58 6.60
C ALA A 20 -8.47 -17.35 5.26
N GLY A 21 -8.47 -16.66 4.11
CA GLY A 21 -8.62 -17.30 2.80
C GLY A 21 -10.03 -17.83 2.56
N VAL A 22 -11.04 -17.04 2.95
CA VAL A 22 -12.46 -17.36 2.76
C VAL A 22 -13.15 -16.27 1.94
N HIS A 23 -14.28 -16.58 1.32
CA HIS A 23 -14.99 -15.61 0.49
C HIS A 23 -15.73 -14.56 1.35
N ALA A 24 -15.34 -13.28 1.25
CA ALA A 24 -15.87 -12.19 2.10
C ALA A 24 -17.41 -12.05 2.12
N PRO A 25 -18.14 -12.21 1.00
CA PRO A 25 -19.61 -12.21 0.97
C PRO A 25 -20.25 -13.21 1.95
N MET A 26 -19.56 -14.30 2.29
CA MET A 26 -20.07 -15.27 3.28
C MET A 26 -20.14 -14.67 4.68
N LEU A 27 -19.16 -13.85 5.08
CA LEU A 27 -19.15 -13.19 6.38
C LEU A 27 -20.26 -12.14 6.49
N ALA A 28 -20.50 -11.40 5.41
CA ALA A 28 -21.62 -10.48 5.31
C ALA A 28 -22.97 -11.21 5.42
N ALA A 29 -23.14 -12.32 4.69
CA ALA A 29 -24.35 -13.12 4.75
C ALA A 29 -24.60 -13.69 6.15
N LEU A 30 -23.59 -14.24 6.82
CA LEU A 30 -23.70 -14.75 8.19
C LEU A 30 -24.12 -13.64 9.17
N HIS A 31 -23.59 -12.42 9.03
CA HIS A 31 -24.02 -11.30 9.86
C HIS A 31 -25.51 -11.01 9.67
N VAL A 32 -25.98 -10.89 8.43
CA VAL A 32 -27.39 -10.58 8.12
C VAL A 32 -28.34 -11.68 8.60
N VAL A 33 -27.94 -12.94 8.48
CA VAL A 33 -28.80 -14.09 8.80
C VAL A 33 -28.90 -14.31 10.31
N HIS A 34 -27.80 -14.15 11.06
CA HIS A 34 -27.79 -14.46 12.48
C HIS A 34 -28.31 -13.31 13.35
N GLN A 35 -27.80 -12.08 13.15
CA GLN A 35 -28.14 -10.91 13.98
C GLN A 35 -28.06 -11.19 15.50
N ALA A 36 -27.12 -12.07 15.89
CA ALA A 36 -26.94 -12.54 17.26
C ALA A 36 -25.53 -13.15 17.42
N PRO A 37 -24.95 -13.19 18.63
CA PRO A 37 -25.47 -12.60 19.87
C PRO A 37 -25.43 -11.08 19.87
N MET A 38 -26.09 -10.45 20.84
CA MET A 38 -25.87 -9.02 21.13
C MET A 38 -24.46 -8.86 21.72
N LEU A 39 -23.71 -7.91 21.18
CA LEU A 39 -22.29 -7.72 21.49
C LEU A 39 -22.08 -6.58 22.48
N SER A 40 -20.88 -6.53 23.07
CA SER A 40 -20.50 -5.52 24.05
C SER A 40 -20.27 -4.12 23.46
N ASP A 41 -20.15 -4.02 22.14
CA ASP A 41 -20.03 -2.80 21.35
C ASP A 41 -21.37 -2.32 20.77
N ASP A 42 -22.49 -2.81 21.32
CA ASP A 42 -23.87 -2.53 20.89
C ASP A 42 -24.22 -3.03 19.46
N GLU A 43 -23.34 -3.82 18.86
CA GLU A 43 -23.55 -4.50 17.57
C GLU A 43 -24.21 -5.88 17.75
N VAL A 44 -24.57 -6.50 16.63
CA VAL A 44 -25.03 -7.90 16.59
C VAL A 44 -24.01 -8.80 15.88
N GLY A 45 -23.91 -10.04 16.36
CA GLY A 45 -22.90 -11.01 15.91
C GLY A 45 -23.27 -11.80 14.66
N LEU A 46 -22.32 -12.66 14.27
CA LEU A 46 -22.37 -13.55 13.10
C LEU A 46 -22.78 -14.98 13.49
N GLY A 47 -23.44 -15.16 14.65
CA GLY A 47 -23.81 -16.49 15.16
C GLY A 47 -22.65 -17.28 15.77
N ILE A 48 -21.55 -16.62 16.13
CA ILE A 48 -20.39 -17.28 16.73
C ILE A 48 -20.50 -17.32 18.25
N ALA A 49 -20.41 -18.53 18.81
CA ALA A 49 -20.38 -18.78 20.25
C ALA A 49 -19.01 -19.36 20.68
N PRO A 50 -18.52 -19.03 21.90
CA PRO A 50 -17.26 -19.54 22.41
C PRO A 50 -17.16 -21.07 22.35
N ALA A 51 -16.04 -21.60 21.86
CA ALA A 51 -15.73 -23.02 21.90
C ALA A 51 -14.21 -23.23 21.94
N ASN A 52 -13.79 -24.43 22.36
CA ASN A 52 -12.38 -24.80 22.48
C ASN A 52 -11.59 -23.83 23.36
N ARG A 53 -10.63 -23.09 22.78
CA ARG A 53 -9.80 -22.10 23.49
C ARG A 53 -10.27 -20.66 23.29
N ILE A 54 -11.29 -20.44 22.46
CA ILE A 54 -11.85 -19.12 22.20
C ILE A 54 -12.74 -18.74 23.38
N GLY A 55 -12.34 -17.72 24.12
CA GLY A 55 -13.09 -17.18 25.24
C GLY A 55 -14.25 -16.27 24.80
N LEU A 56 -15.15 -15.94 25.74
CA LEU A 56 -16.26 -15.01 25.49
C LEU A 56 -15.79 -13.63 25.04
N GLU A 57 -14.69 -13.13 25.62
CA GLU A 57 -14.13 -11.80 25.29
C GLU A 57 -13.64 -11.71 23.84
N GLU A 58 -13.19 -12.81 23.25
CA GLU A 58 -12.70 -12.83 21.86
C GLU A 58 -13.84 -12.73 20.83
N VAL A 59 -15.06 -13.07 21.23
CA VAL A 59 -16.26 -13.03 20.37
C VAL A 59 -17.30 -12.03 20.87
N SER A 60 -16.96 -11.18 21.84
CA SER A 60 -17.89 -10.21 22.44
C SER A 60 -17.97 -8.87 21.69
N THR A 61 -17.21 -8.70 20.61
CA THR A 61 -17.21 -7.48 19.77
C THR A 61 -17.43 -7.87 18.32
N PHE A 62 -17.93 -6.95 17.50
CA PHE A 62 -18.16 -7.21 16.08
C PHE A 62 -16.87 -7.64 15.34
N PRO A 63 -15.71 -6.96 15.51
CA PRO A 63 -14.46 -7.41 14.90
C PRO A 63 -14.04 -8.82 15.37
N GLY A 64 -14.29 -9.15 16.64
CA GLY A 64 -14.04 -10.49 17.20
C GLY A 64 -14.92 -11.56 16.54
N GLN A 65 -16.22 -11.30 16.44
CA GLN A 65 -17.18 -12.17 15.73
C GLN A 65 -16.75 -12.44 14.28
N VAL A 66 -16.37 -11.40 13.53
CA VAL A 66 -15.95 -11.56 12.13
C VAL A 66 -14.65 -12.35 12.01
N ALA A 67 -13.66 -12.06 12.86
CA ALA A 67 -12.36 -12.75 12.84
C ALA A 67 -12.50 -14.24 13.14
N ILE A 68 -13.29 -14.59 14.17
CA ILE A 68 -13.53 -15.97 14.55
C ILE A 68 -14.43 -16.68 13.54
N ALA A 69 -15.46 -16.03 12.99
CA ALA A 69 -16.28 -16.60 11.92
C ALA A 69 -15.44 -17.02 10.70
N ALA A 70 -14.47 -16.18 10.31
CA ALA A 70 -13.56 -16.50 9.21
C ALA A 70 -12.70 -17.74 9.50
N ASN A 71 -12.20 -17.89 10.73
CA ASN A 71 -11.48 -19.10 11.14
C ASN A 71 -12.40 -20.33 11.18
N THR A 72 -13.63 -20.17 11.66
CA THR A 72 -14.63 -21.23 11.73
C THR A 72 -15.01 -21.74 10.34
N LEU A 73 -15.18 -20.87 9.34
CA LEU A 73 -15.38 -21.25 7.95
C LEU A 73 -14.18 -22.02 7.37
N ARG A 74 -12.95 -21.58 7.68
CA ARG A 74 -11.72 -22.29 7.28
C ARG A 74 -11.61 -23.67 7.94
N SER A 75 -12.03 -23.80 9.19
CA SER A 75 -12.11 -25.07 9.91
C SER A 75 -13.13 -26.02 9.28
N LEU A 76 -14.34 -25.53 9.00
CA LEU A 76 -15.40 -26.31 8.36
C LEU A 76 -14.97 -26.83 6.99
N THR A 77 -14.47 -25.96 6.11
CA THR A 77 -13.97 -26.37 4.79
C THR A 77 -12.86 -27.40 4.91
N SER A 78 -11.91 -27.23 5.84
CA SER A 78 -10.84 -28.21 6.09
C SER A 78 -11.38 -29.57 6.54
N ARG A 79 -12.39 -29.58 7.41
CA ARG A 79 -13.05 -30.81 7.85
C ARG A 79 -13.77 -31.51 6.71
N LEU A 80 -14.51 -30.77 5.88
CA LEU A 80 -15.24 -31.35 4.74
C LEU A 80 -14.28 -31.95 3.71
N THR A 81 -13.17 -31.25 3.40
CA THR A 81 -12.10 -31.81 2.56
C THR A 81 -11.52 -33.10 3.17
N ALA A 82 -11.24 -33.11 4.48
CA ALA A 82 -10.76 -34.32 5.16
C ALA A 82 -11.78 -35.47 5.19
N GLN A 83 -13.07 -35.16 5.03
CA GLN A 83 -14.16 -36.13 4.88
C GLN A 83 -14.35 -36.60 3.42
N GLY A 84 -13.52 -36.12 2.49
CA GLY A 84 -13.54 -36.52 1.08
C GLY A 84 -14.40 -35.63 0.18
N TRP A 85 -14.82 -34.44 0.64
CA TRP A 85 -15.44 -33.46 -0.25
C TRP A 85 -14.39 -32.95 -1.24
N ASP A 86 -14.71 -33.06 -2.53
CA ASP A 86 -13.91 -32.46 -3.58
C ASP A 86 -14.18 -30.95 -3.73
N ALA A 87 -13.43 -30.30 -4.61
CA ALA A 87 -13.55 -28.87 -4.85
C ALA A 87 -14.94 -28.49 -5.41
N THR A 88 -15.50 -29.28 -6.31
CA THR A 88 -16.80 -29.01 -6.96
C THR A 88 -17.98 -29.16 -6.00
N ALA A 89 -17.83 -29.99 -4.96
CA ALA A 89 -18.79 -30.10 -3.87
C ALA A 89 -18.79 -28.86 -2.96
N LEU A 90 -17.67 -28.13 -2.88
CA LEU A 90 -17.51 -26.94 -2.03
C LEU A 90 -17.75 -25.64 -2.79
N TRP A 91 -17.34 -25.56 -4.06
CA TRP A 91 -17.31 -24.33 -4.84
C TRP A 91 -17.95 -24.47 -6.21
N ASN A 92 -18.77 -23.49 -6.58
CA ASN A 92 -19.32 -23.33 -7.91
C ASN A 92 -18.41 -22.39 -8.71
N GLU A 93 -17.68 -22.95 -9.67
CA GLU A 93 -16.74 -22.21 -10.53
C GLU A 93 -17.42 -21.17 -11.40
N ASP A 94 -18.56 -21.51 -12.01
CA ASP A 94 -19.30 -20.62 -12.91
C ASP A 94 -19.84 -19.39 -12.17
N LEU A 95 -20.24 -19.54 -10.91
CA LEU A 95 -20.78 -18.45 -10.10
C LEU A 95 -19.73 -17.76 -9.22
N GLY A 96 -18.56 -18.39 -9.05
CA GLY A 96 -17.50 -17.92 -8.15
C GLY A 96 -17.95 -17.82 -6.69
N CYS A 97 -18.71 -18.81 -6.20
CA CYS A 97 -19.24 -18.82 -4.84
C CYS A 97 -19.31 -20.24 -4.26
N TYR A 98 -19.56 -20.37 -2.96
CA TYR A 98 -19.83 -21.67 -2.35
C TYR A 98 -21.12 -22.29 -2.88
N THR A 99 -21.15 -23.62 -2.96
CA THR A 99 -22.28 -24.41 -3.49
C THR A 99 -23.41 -24.56 -2.47
N ASP A 100 -24.62 -24.88 -2.95
CA ASP A 100 -25.78 -25.14 -2.09
C ASP A 100 -25.54 -26.26 -1.05
N PRO A 101 -24.92 -27.42 -1.38
CA PRO A 101 -24.61 -28.44 -0.38
C PRO A 101 -23.69 -27.92 0.74
N PHE A 102 -22.72 -27.06 0.42
CA PHE A 102 -21.89 -26.43 1.45
C PHE A 102 -22.70 -25.48 2.32
N LEU A 103 -23.56 -24.65 1.72
CA LEU A 103 -24.43 -23.72 2.43
C LEU A 103 -25.42 -24.44 3.36
N GLU A 104 -25.94 -25.60 2.94
CA GLU A 104 -26.82 -26.43 3.78
C GLU A 104 -26.08 -26.97 5.01
N VAL A 105 -24.84 -27.46 4.83
CA VAL A 105 -24.01 -27.87 5.97
C VAL A 105 -23.72 -26.69 6.90
N LEU A 106 -23.42 -25.52 6.34
CA LEU A 106 -23.13 -24.30 7.11
C LEU A 106 -24.36 -23.83 7.91
N ALA A 107 -25.54 -23.83 7.29
CA ALA A 107 -26.80 -23.43 7.92
C ALA A 107 -27.21 -24.38 9.06
N ASN A 108 -26.83 -25.66 9.01
CA ASN A 108 -27.05 -26.59 10.11
C ASN A 108 -26.18 -26.31 11.35
N GLY A 109 -25.31 -25.30 11.29
CA GLY A 109 -24.37 -24.95 12.35
C GLY A 109 -23.11 -25.83 12.32
N TYR A 110 -22.10 -25.43 13.09
CA TYR A 110 -20.82 -26.14 13.13
C TYR A 110 -20.20 -26.12 14.51
N VAL A 111 -19.82 -27.31 15.00
CA VAL A 111 -19.02 -27.47 16.20
C VAL A 111 -17.62 -27.94 15.79
N PRO A 112 -16.57 -27.11 15.97
CA PRO A 112 -15.21 -27.47 15.60
C PRO A 112 -14.68 -28.60 16.48
N PRO A 113 -13.76 -29.44 15.97
CA PRO A 113 -13.12 -30.47 16.78
C PRO A 113 -12.26 -29.83 17.87
N ALA A 114 -12.10 -30.51 19.01
CA ALA A 114 -11.40 -29.96 20.18
C ALA A 114 -9.91 -29.61 19.95
N ASN A 115 -9.31 -30.14 18.89
CA ASN A 115 -7.93 -29.89 18.49
C ASN A 115 -7.78 -28.68 17.55
N ASP A 116 -8.86 -27.98 17.20
CA ASP A 116 -8.81 -26.72 16.44
C ASP A 116 -9.04 -25.53 17.39
N PRO A 117 -7.96 -24.94 17.94
CA PRO A 117 -8.09 -23.88 18.93
C PRO A 117 -8.49 -22.52 18.33
N ALA A 118 -8.48 -22.37 17.00
CA ALA A 118 -8.73 -21.11 16.32
C ALA A 118 -10.19 -20.94 15.85
N ALA A 119 -10.96 -22.03 15.86
CA ALA A 119 -12.36 -22.06 15.47
C ALA A 119 -13.28 -22.13 16.68
N ALA A 120 -14.46 -21.52 16.55
CA ALA A 120 -15.49 -21.51 17.57
C ALA A 120 -16.80 -22.13 17.05
N GLN A 121 -17.81 -22.26 17.90
CA GLN A 121 -19.10 -22.80 17.50
C GLN A 121 -19.84 -21.80 16.62
N LEU A 122 -20.40 -22.27 15.51
CA LEU A 122 -21.36 -21.54 14.69
C LEU A 122 -22.76 -22.10 14.98
N GLU A 123 -23.67 -21.22 15.38
CA GLU A 123 -25.07 -21.56 15.58
C GLU A 123 -25.77 -21.94 14.26
N SER A 124 -26.85 -22.71 14.33
CA SER A 124 -27.66 -23.01 13.15
C SER A 124 -28.44 -21.77 12.68
N SER A 125 -28.71 -21.68 11.39
CA SER A 125 -29.48 -20.63 10.72
C SER A 125 -30.47 -21.17 9.70
N ASP A 126 -31.30 -20.28 9.13
CA ASP A 126 -32.20 -20.61 8.03
C ASP A 126 -31.41 -20.69 6.70
N PHE A 127 -31.45 -21.86 6.06
CA PHE A 127 -30.73 -22.14 4.82
C PHE A 127 -31.16 -21.23 3.65
N GLU A 128 -32.46 -21.06 3.44
CA GLU A 128 -33.00 -20.28 2.32
C GLU A 128 -32.62 -18.80 2.47
N LEU A 129 -32.67 -18.28 3.70
CA LEU A 129 -32.21 -16.94 4.02
C LEU A 129 -30.69 -16.80 3.81
N LEU A 130 -29.89 -17.76 4.28
CA LEU A 130 -28.44 -17.75 4.08
C LEU A 130 -28.06 -17.77 2.60
N GLN A 131 -28.70 -18.64 1.82
CA GLN A 131 -28.47 -18.76 0.38
C GLN A 131 -28.81 -17.45 -0.34
N SER A 132 -30.00 -16.89 -0.09
CA SER A 132 -30.44 -15.65 -0.75
C SER A 132 -29.57 -14.44 -0.38
N MET A 133 -29.17 -14.30 0.89
CA MET A 133 -28.29 -13.22 1.33
C MET A 133 -26.88 -13.38 0.77
N TYR A 134 -26.33 -14.60 0.76
CA TYR A 134 -25.02 -14.85 0.17
C TYR A 134 -24.99 -14.54 -1.33
N GLN A 135 -26.01 -14.96 -2.08
CA GLN A 135 -26.11 -14.63 -3.50
C GLN A 135 -26.22 -13.11 -3.72
N ALA A 136 -26.99 -12.39 -2.91
CA ALA A 136 -27.10 -10.93 -3.00
C ALA A 136 -25.75 -10.23 -2.77
N GLU A 137 -24.99 -10.66 -1.77
CA GLU A 137 -23.66 -10.11 -1.46
C GLU A 137 -22.64 -10.40 -2.58
N VAL A 138 -22.68 -11.61 -3.16
CA VAL A 138 -21.83 -11.96 -4.32
C VAL A 138 -22.16 -11.07 -5.52
N GLN A 139 -23.44 -10.88 -5.84
CA GLN A 139 -23.85 -10.02 -6.95
C GLN A 139 -23.49 -8.56 -6.72
N ALA A 140 -23.60 -8.06 -5.49
CA ALA A 140 -23.18 -6.70 -5.13
C ALA A 140 -21.66 -6.51 -5.34
N ALA A 141 -20.85 -7.47 -4.89
CA ALA A 141 -19.40 -7.46 -5.11
C ALA A 141 -19.04 -7.45 -6.61
N HIS A 142 -19.65 -8.34 -7.41
CA HIS A 142 -19.41 -8.40 -8.85
C HIS A 142 -19.84 -7.10 -9.56
N GLY A 143 -21.00 -6.55 -9.21
CA GLY A 143 -21.54 -5.34 -9.82
C GLY A 143 -20.63 -4.12 -9.62
N THR A 144 -20.03 -3.95 -8.44
CA THR A 144 -19.11 -2.84 -8.16
C THR A 144 -17.84 -2.87 -9.02
N SER A 145 -17.45 -4.04 -9.51
CA SER A 145 -16.22 -4.26 -10.30
C SER A 145 -16.51 -4.51 -11.78
N GLY A 146 -17.78 -4.38 -12.21
CA GLY A 146 -18.18 -4.58 -13.61
C GLY A 146 -18.03 -6.02 -14.10
N LEU A 147 -17.96 -7.00 -13.20
CA LEU A 147 -17.82 -8.41 -13.55
C LEU A 147 -19.12 -8.97 -14.12
N THR A 148 -19.00 -9.88 -15.08
CA THR A 148 -20.13 -10.68 -15.57
C THR A 148 -20.52 -11.74 -14.53
N GLY A 149 -21.78 -12.16 -14.53
CA GLY A 149 -22.25 -13.22 -13.61
C GLY A 149 -21.66 -14.62 -13.85
N ASN A 150 -20.92 -14.83 -14.95
CA ASN A 150 -20.20 -16.07 -15.23
C ASN A 150 -18.69 -15.86 -15.01
N LEU A 151 -18.12 -16.68 -14.12
CA LEU A 151 -16.71 -16.68 -13.71
C LEU A 151 -15.98 -18.00 -14.05
N GLY A 152 -16.56 -18.87 -14.88
CA GLY A 152 -15.96 -20.16 -15.25
C GLY A 152 -14.59 -20.05 -15.96
N PHE A 153 -14.22 -18.86 -16.44
CA PHE A 153 -12.89 -18.61 -17.02
C PHE A 153 -11.77 -18.51 -15.97
N VAL A 154 -12.12 -18.19 -14.72
CA VAL A 154 -11.16 -17.78 -13.68
C VAL A 154 -10.13 -18.87 -13.41
N GLU A 155 -10.54 -20.14 -13.37
CA GLU A 155 -9.64 -21.25 -13.12
C GLU A 155 -8.52 -21.36 -14.16
N SER A 156 -8.91 -21.42 -15.43
CA SER A 156 -7.95 -21.49 -16.54
C SER A 156 -7.02 -20.29 -16.57
N ALA A 157 -7.55 -19.09 -16.28
CA ALA A 157 -6.75 -17.87 -16.23
C ALA A 157 -5.75 -17.87 -15.06
N LEU A 158 -6.15 -18.37 -13.88
CA LEU A 158 -5.25 -18.50 -12.73
C LEU A 158 -4.12 -19.49 -13.01
N LEU A 159 -4.41 -20.63 -13.63
CA LEU A 159 -3.40 -21.63 -13.97
C LEU A 159 -2.42 -21.10 -15.02
N ASN A 160 -2.92 -20.46 -16.10
CA ASN A 160 -2.06 -19.83 -17.10
C ASN A 160 -1.17 -18.73 -16.49
N PHE A 161 -1.73 -17.93 -15.57
CA PHE A 161 -0.96 -16.93 -14.85
C PHE A 161 0.18 -17.56 -14.03
N VAL A 162 -0.11 -18.62 -13.27
CA VAL A 162 0.86 -19.30 -12.41
C VAL A 162 2.00 -19.95 -13.21
N GLU A 163 1.69 -20.58 -14.34
CA GLU A 163 2.68 -21.20 -15.22
C GLU A 163 3.74 -20.20 -15.72
N GLN A 164 3.36 -18.93 -15.87
CA GLN A 164 4.25 -17.88 -16.36
C GLN A 164 5.05 -17.18 -15.26
N LEU A 165 4.75 -17.43 -13.97
CA LEU A 165 5.40 -16.75 -12.85
C LEU A 165 6.93 -16.91 -12.83
N PRO A 166 7.51 -18.12 -12.98
CA PRO A 166 8.96 -18.27 -12.90
C PRO A 166 9.73 -17.44 -13.93
N ALA A 167 9.18 -17.30 -15.15
CA ALA A 167 9.80 -16.51 -16.21
C ALA A 167 9.69 -14.99 -15.98
N ASN A 168 8.68 -14.56 -15.22
CA ASN A 168 8.41 -13.15 -14.94
C ASN A 168 8.83 -12.71 -13.53
N TYR A 169 9.45 -13.59 -12.75
CA TYR A 169 9.92 -13.27 -11.42
C TYR A 169 11.24 -12.49 -11.47
N GLN A 170 11.23 -11.26 -10.94
CA GLN A 170 12.40 -10.37 -10.91
C GLN A 170 12.98 -10.22 -9.50
N GLY A 171 12.38 -10.86 -8.50
CA GLY A 171 12.78 -10.72 -7.11
C GLY A 171 12.56 -9.30 -6.58
N LEU A 172 11.44 -8.68 -6.94
CA LEU A 172 10.97 -7.42 -6.36
C LEU A 172 10.22 -7.70 -5.06
N ASP A 173 10.22 -6.76 -4.11
CA ASP A 173 9.65 -7.01 -2.79
C ASP A 173 8.15 -7.30 -2.82
N TYR A 174 7.38 -6.61 -3.67
CA TYR A 174 5.96 -6.91 -3.82
C TYR A 174 5.71 -8.32 -4.39
N GLN A 175 6.61 -8.84 -5.25
CA GLN A 175 6.50 -10.20 -5.78
C GLN A 175 6.77 -11.24 -4.69
N ARG A 176 7.81 -11.02 -3.86
CA ARG A 176 8.09 -11.87 -2.69
C ARG A 176 6.89 -11.91 -1.76
N ASN A 177 6.36 -10.73 -1.41
CA ASN A 177 5.22 -10.61 -0.51
C ASN A 177 3.96 -11.28 -1.08
N ALA A 178 3.70 -11.12 -2.39
CA ALA A 178 2.58 -11.78 -3.05
C ALA A 178 2.67 -13.31 -2.96
N LEU A 179 3.85 -13.88 -3.22
CA LEU A 179 4.08 -15.33 -3.12
C LEU A 179 4.00 -15.84 -1.68
N LEU A 180 4.54 -15.09 -0.72
CA LEU A 180 4.45 -15.45 0.70
C LEU A 180 3.00 -15.42 1.21
N GLU A 181 2.21 -14.43 0.80
CA GLU A 181 0.77 -14.37 1.08
C GLU A 181 0.03 -15.54 0.42
N ALA A 182 0.36 -15.88 -0.82
CA ALA A 182 -0.21 -17.05 -1.49
C ALA A 182 0.11 -18.34 -0.72
N VAL A 183 1.36 -18.56 -0.32
CA VAL A 183 1.76 -19.72 0.50
C VAL A 183 1.04 -19.74 1.84
N ARG A 184 0.91 -18.57 2.50
CA ARG A 184 0.19 -18.44 3.76
C ARG A 184 -1.24 -18.93 3.63
N LEU A 185 -1.96 -18.47 2.62
CA LEU A 185 -3.34 -18.86 2.35
C LEU A 185 -3.45 -20.33 1.91
N TRP A 186 -2.58 -20.76 1.02
CA TRP A 186 -2.53 -22.14 0.51
C TRP A 186 -2.34 -23.16 1.63
N ARG A 187 -1.47 -22.83 2.60
CA ARG A 187 -1.19 -23.67 3.76
C ARG A 187 -2.08 -23.36 4.97
N LYS A 188 -3.07 -22.47 4.82
CA LYS A 188 -4.04 -22.09 5.86
C LYS A 188 -3.38 -21.53 7.14
N LEU A 189 -2.32 -20.76 6.97
CA LEU A 189 -1.53 -20.18 8.05
C LEU A 189 -2.05 -18.78 8.43
N ASP A 190 -1.89 -18.41 9.70
CA ASP A 190 -2.44 -17.14 10.23
C ASP A 190 -1.54 -15.93 9.96
N SER A 191 -0.27 -16.12 9.63
CA SER A 191 0.67 -15.02 9.39
C SER A 191 1.73 -15.34 8.34
N VAL A 192 2.30 -14.30 7.75
CA VAL A 192 3.43 -14.40 6.82
C VAL A 192 4.65 -15.01 7.50
N GLN A 193 4.87 -14.71 8.79
CA GLN A 193 5.97 -15.29 9.57
C GLN A 193 5.83 -16.81 9.66
N LEU A 194 4.61 -17.33 9.83
CA LEU A 194 4.36 -18.77 9.79
C LEU A 194 4.58 -19.35 8.39
N ALA A 195 4.24 -18.61 7.33
CA ALA A 195 4.50 -19.03 5.95
C ALA A 195 6.01 -19.12 5.66
N ILE A 196 6.77 -18.12 6.09
CA ILE A 196 8.24 -18.11 6.03
C ILE A 196 8.80 -19.30 6.80
N ALA A 197 8.39 -19.50 8.06
CA ALA A 197 8.84 -20.63 8.88
C ALA A 197 8.51 -21.99 8.24
N ALA A 198 7.36 -22.12 7.61
CA ALA A 198 6.95 -23.35 6.93
C ALA A 198 7.73 -23.64 5.64
N LEU A 199 8.34 -22.62 5.02
CA LEU A 199 9.22 -22.76 3.87
C LEU A 199 10.69 -23.01 4.27
N GLN A 200 11.05 -22.69 5.52
CA GLN A 200 12.40 -22.63 6.04
C GLN A 200 12.95 -23.93 6.65
N SER A 201 12.28 -25.08 6.50
CA SER A 201 12.46 -26.28 7.35
C SER A 201 13.91 -26.76 7.59
N ASP A 202 14.89 -26.34 6.78
CA ASP A 202 16.31 -26.71 6.89
C ASP A 202 17.32 -25.52 6.83
N ILE A 203 16.87 -24.26 6.89
CA ILE A 203 17.76 -23.07 6.81
C ILE A 203 17.70 -22.26 8.10
N ASP A 204 18.87 -21.96 8.69
CA ASP A 204 19.00 -21.05 9.83
C ASP A 204 18.47 -19.64 9.48
N GLU A 205 17.56 -19.12 10.30
CA GLU A 205 16.92 -17.81 10.11
C GLU A 205 17.96 -16.68 10.03
N ALA A 206 19.10 -16.82 10.72
CA ALA A 206 20.21 -15.86 10.68
C ALA A 206 21.00 -15.86 9.37
N LEU A 207 20.84 -16.89 8.53
CA LEU A 207 21.51 -17.04 7.23
C LEU A 207 20.55 -16.79 6.05
N MET A 208 19.30 -16.41 6.32
CA MET A 208 18.32 -16.15 5.28
C MET A 208 18.66 -14.86 4.53
N THR A 209 19.18 -15.02 3.32
CA THR A 209 19.38 -13.92 2.37
C THR A 209 18.23 -13.87 1.37
N ASP A 210 17.98 -12.72 0.76
CA ASP A 210 16.96 -12.59 -0.30
C ASP A 210 17.20 -13.59 -1.43
N ALA A 211 18.45 -13.85 -1.80
CA ALA A 211 18.78 -14.84 -2.82
C ALA A 211 18.39 -16.28 -2.42
N ALA A 212 18.50 -16.62 -1.13
CA ALA A 212 18.03 -17.90 -0.60
C ALA A 212 16.50 -17.97 -0.62
N MET A 213 15.82 -16.89 -0.20
CA MET A 213 14.37 -16.79 -0.26
C MET A 213 13.85 -16.90 -1.70
N ASP A 214 14.44 -16.18 -2.65
CA ASP A 214 14.08 -16.20 -4.06
C ASP A 214 14.17 -17.60 -4.65
N ARG A 215 15.19 -18.38 -4.28
CA ARG A 215 15.33 -19.78 -4.72
C ARG A 215 14.20 -20.67 -4.18
N ILE A 216 13.81 -20.50 -2.91
CA ILE A 216 12.70 -21.24 -2.31
C ILE A 216 11.38 -20.86 -3.00
N LEU A 217 11.16 -19.57 -3.23
CA LEU A 217 9.95 -19.09 -3.90
C LEU A 217 9.87 -19.57 -5.36
N LEU A 218 10.99 -19.68 -6.07
CA LEU A 218 11.05 -20.29 -7.41
C LEU A 218 10.63 -21.77 -7.40
N ASP A 219 11.07 -22.54 -6.40
CA ASP A 219 10.63 -23.93 -6.22
C ASP A 219 9.12 -24.01 -5.92
N VAL A 220 8.59 -23.13 -5.06
CA VAL A 220 7.15 -23.01 -4.80
C VAL A 220 6.39 -22.73 -6.10
N MET A 221 6.80 -21.71 -6.87
CA MET A 221 6.12 -21.34 -8.12
C MET A 221 6.06 -22.50 -9.10
N SER A 222 7.14 -23.29 -9.22
CA SER A 222 7.19 -24.44 -10.13
C SER A 222 6.20 -25.56 -9.78
N LYS A 223 5.67 -25.59 -8.55
CA LYS A 223 4.76 -26.64 -8.06
C LYS A 223 3.32 -26.18 -7.87
N LEU A 224 3.07 -24.86 -7.89
CA LEU A 224 1.75 -24.30 -7.58
C LEU A 224 0.66 -24.82 -8.53
N GLY A 225 0.93 -24.83 -9.84
CA GLY A 225 -0.03 -25.32 -10.84
C GLY A 225 -0.37 -26.79 -10.65
N ASP A 226 0.65 -27.65 -10.54
CA ASP A 226 0.49 -29.10 -10.36
C ASP A 226 -0.18 -29.49 -9.03
N SER A 227 -0.13 -28.61 -8.03
CA SER A 227 -0.71 -28.85 -6.69
C SER A 227 -2.09 -28.21 -6.52
N TYR A 228 -2.64 -27.58 -7.56
CA TYR A 228 -3.94 -26.92 -7.52
C TYR A 228 -5.07 -27.93 -7.74
N ASP A 229 -5.92 -28.10 -6.74
CA ASP A 229 -7.06 -29.03 -6.75
C ASP A 229 -8.42 -28.30 -6.81
N GLY A 230 -8.44 -26.97 -6.99
CA GLY A 230 -9.67 -26.19 -7.08
C GLY A 230 -10.31 -25.81 -5.73
N TYR A 231 -9.69 -26.14 -4.60
CA TYR A 231 -10.29 -25.85 -3.29
C TYR A 231 -10.41 -24.34 -3.03
N PRO A 232 -11.45 -23.88 -2.29
CA PRO A 232 -11.70 -22.45 -2.06
C PRO A 232 -10.48 -21.65 -1.58
N HIS A 233 -9.76 -22.15 -0.57
CA HIS A 233 -8.56 -21.50 -0.05
C HIS A 233 -7.39 -21.43 -1.05
N GLN A 234 -7.24 -22.41 -1.95
CA GLN A 234 -6.24 -22.38 -3.01
C GLN A 234 -6.61 -21.33 -4.07
N ARG A 235 -7.90 -21.26 -4.43
CA ARG A 235 -8.41 -20.24 -5.35
C ARG A 235 -8.22 -18.83 -4.79
N GLU A 236 -8.56 -18.61 -3.52
CA GLU A 236 -8.32 -17.33 -2.85
C GLU A 236 -6.83 -17.01 -2.72
N ALA A 237 -5.96 -18.01 -2.52
CA ALA A 237 -4.51 -17.81 -2.53
C ALA A 237 -4.00 -17.32 -3.89
N LEU A 238 -4.46 -17.91 -4.99
CA LEU A 238 -4.06 -17.49 -6.34
C LEU A 238 -4.68 -16.15 -6.75
N LEU A 239 -5.94 -15.88 -6.39
CA LEU A 239 -6.53 -14.57 -6.61
C LEU A 239 -5.77 -13.48 -5.84
N ARG A 240 -5.36 -13.77 -4.60
CA ARG A 240 -4.54 -12.86 -3.80
C ARG A 240 -3.14 -12.68 -4.42
N LEU A 241 -2.55 -13.74 -4.96
CA LEU A 241 -1.29 -13.68 -5.70
C LEU A 241 -1.41 -12.73 -6.88
N VAL A 242 -2.42 -12.90 -7.74
CA VAL A 242 -2.67 -12.01 -8.89
C VAL A 242 -2.90 -10.58 -8.42
N GLN A 243 -3.75 -10.38 -7.40
CA GLN A 243 -4.04 -9.07 -6.85
C GLN A 243 -2.75 -8.35 -6.41
N SER A 244 -1.91 -9.01 -5.62
CA SER A 244 -0.68 -8.42 -5.10
C SER A 244 0.40 -8.28 -6.17
N TRP A 245 0.54 -9.25 -7.08
CA TRP A 245 1.49 -9.22 -8.18
C TRP A 245 1.21 -8.08 -9.16
N ARG A 246 -0.07 -7.81 -9.43
CA ARG A 246 -0.52 -6.71 -10.31
C ARG A 246 -0.85 -5.42 -9.55
N GLN A 247 -0.67 -5.40 -8.23
CA GLN A 247 -0.94 -4.25 -7.35
C GLN A 247 -2.38 -3.71 -7.50
N LEU A 248 -3.36 -4.62 -7.55
CA LEU A 248 -4.77 -4.30 -7.78
C LEU A 248 -5.52 -3.99 -6.47
N PRO A 249 -6.53 -3.11 -6.50
CA PRO A 249 -7.18 -2.61 -5.29
C PRO A 249 -8.06 -3.65 -4.58
N SER A 250 -8.56 -4.66 -5.29
CA SER A 250 -9.48 -5.66 -4.75
C SER A 250 -9.31 -7.03 -5.41
N ARG A 251 -9.94 -8.05 -4.80
CA ARG A 251 -10.07 -9.40 -5.35
C ARG A 251 -10.82 -9.39 -6.67
N GLU A 252 -11.93 -8.65 -6.74
CA GLU A 252 -12.77 -8.56 -7.94
C GLU A 252 -12.04 -7.81 -9.07
N ALA A 253 -11.19 -6.83 -8.74
CA ALA A 253 -10.29 -6.21 -9.71
C ALA A 253 -9.26 -7.22 -10.26
N ALA A 254 -8.79 -8.18 -9.44
CA ALA A 254 -7.91 -9.26 -9.91
C ALA A 254 -8.64 -10.20 -10.88
N ILE A 255 -9.89 -10.57 -10.58
CA ILE A 255 -10.74 -11.35 -11.49
C ILE A 255 -10.96 -10.60 -12.82
N ALA A 256 -11.31 -9.32 -12.75
CA ALA A 256 -11.53 -8.49 -13.94
C ALA A 256 -10.25 -8.35 -14.77
N ALA A 257 -9.09 -8.22 -14.11
CA ALA A 257 -7.80 -8.16 -14.78
C ALA A 257 -7.45 -9.48 -15.47
N LEU A 258 -7.76 -10.64 -14.87
CA LEU A 258 -7.56 -11.96 -15.49
C LEU A 258 -8.43 -12.16 -16.73
N GLN A 259 -9.60 -11.51 -16.78
CA GLN A 259 -10.48 -11.59 -17.94
C GLN A 259 -9.89 -10.89 -19.17
N SER A 260 -9.13 -9.82 -18.96
CA SER A 260 -8.53 -9.02 -20.05
C SER A 260 -7.11 -9.47 -20.42
N ASP A 261 -6.35 -9.94 -19.45
CA ASP A 261 -4.98 -10.41 -19.59
C ASP A 261 -4.72 -11.43 -18.49
N ASP A 262 -4.35 -12.66 -18.81
CA ASP A 262 -4.05 -13.72 -17.84
C ASP A 262 -2.54 -13.97 -17.69
N THR A 263 -1.69 -13.10 -18.22
CA THR A 263 -0.22 -13.25 -18.17
C THR A 263 0.41 -12.75 -16.86
N ALA A 264 1.54 -13.32 -16.46
CA ALA A 264 2.32 -12.83 -15.31
C ALA A 264 3.25 -11.65 -15.65
N THR A 265 3.14 -11.11 -16.86
CA THR A 265 4.05 -10.10 -17.41
C THR A 265 4.14 -8.86 -16.53
N ILE A 266 5.35 -8.40 -16.24
CA ILE A 266 5.56 -7.14 -15.54
C ILE A 266 5.46 -6.00 -16.56
N PRO A 267 4.58 -5.01 -16.36
CA PRO A 267 4.50 -3.87 -17.26
C PRO A 267 5.77 -3.01 -17.19
N ASP A 268 6.19 -2.44 -18.31
CA ASP A 268 7.35 -1.54 -18.36
C ASP A 268 7.20 -0.31 -17.44
N THR A 269 5.96 0.04 -17.05
CA THR A 269 5.67 1.09 -16.07
C THR A 269 6.34 0.84 -14.72
N THR A 270 6.58 -0.43 -14.34
CA THR A 270 7.32 -0.77 -13.12
C THR A 270 8.75 -0.23 -13.14
N LEU A 271 9.35 -0.04 -14.32
CA LEU A 271 10.71 0.48 -14.48
C LEU A 271 10.83 2.00 -14.40
N ASP A 272 9.71 2.73 -14.33
CA ASP A 272 9.69 4.19 -14.42
C ASP A 272 10.54 4.86 -13.32
N ALA A 273 10.47 4.37 -12.09
CA ALA A 273 11.27 4.90 -10.99
C ALA A 273 12.78 4.75 -11.25
N ALA A 274 13.21 3.58 -11.75
CA ALA A 274 14.60 3.32 -12.11
C ALA A 274 15.06 4.15 -13.32
N LEU A 275 14.19 4.34 -14.31
CA LEU A 275 14.47 5.21 -15.47
C LEU A 275 14.70 6.66 -15.02
N ILE A 276 13.87 7.19 -14.13
CA ILE A 276 14.04 8.54 -13.58
C ILE A 276 15.32 8.64 -12.74
N ALA A 277 15.60 7.67 -11.87
CA ALA A 277 16.83 7.63 -11.09
C ALA A 277 18.08 7.61 -12.00
N PHE A 278 18.07 6.76 -13.03
CA PHE A 278 19.11 6.67 -14.05
C PHE A 278 19.35 8.03 -14.74
N VAL A 279 18.29 8.68 -15.24
CA VAL A 279 18.38 9.98 -15.91
C VAL A 279 18.90 11.07 -14.97
N ARG A 280 18.49 11.10 -13.70
CA ARG A 280 18.95 12.08 -12.70
C ARG A 280 20.47 12.03 -12.49
N GLN A 281 21.09 10.86 -12.64
CA GLN A 281 22.54 10.70 -12.49
C GLN A 281 23.33 11.11 -13.75
N LEU A 282 22.70 11.12 -14.93
CA LEU A 282 23.39 11.39 -16.20
C LEU A 282 24.11 12.74 -16.27
N PRO A 283 23.56 13.87 -15.78
CA PRO A 283 24.28 15.15 -15.80
C PRO A 283 25.64 15.11 -15.08
N ARG A 284 25.79 14.27 -14.04
CA ARG A 284 27.06 14.10 -13.31
C ARG A 284 28.05 13.21 -14.09
N ARG A 285 27.55 12.29 -14.91
CA ARG A 285 28.34 11.32 -15.70
C ARG A 285 28.63 11.80 -17.13
N TYR A 286 28.05 12.93 -17.53
CA TYR A 286 28.24 13.52 -18.85
C TYR A 286 29.63 14.15 -19.00
N GLN A 287 30.36 13.75 -20.05
CA GLN A 287 31.74 14.18 -20.32
C GLN A 287 31.87 14.99 -21.62
N GLY A 288 30.76 15.32 -22.30
CA GLY A 288 30.78 16.06 -23.58
C GLY A 288 31.28 15.26 -24.79
N LYS A 289 31.39 13.92 -24.65
CA LYS A 289 31.85 13.04 -25.73
C LYS A 289 30.82 12.99 -26.86
N GLY A 290 31.30 12.85 -28.11
CA GLY A 290 30.44 12.83 -29.30
C GLY A 290 29.39 11.72 -29.26
N GLU A 291 29.75 10.54 -28.76
CA GLU A 291 28.82 9.43 -28.54
C GLU A 291 27.70 9.81 -27.56
N GLN A 292 28.04 10.38 -26.40
CA GLN A 292 27.06 10.83 -25.41
C GLN A 292 26.13 11.90 -25.98
N ARG A 293 26.66 12.86 -26.76
CA ARG A 293 25.84 13.85 -27.49
C ARG A 293 24.86 13.18 -28.45
N ASN A 294 25.31 12.19 -29.21
CA ASN A 294 24.46 11.48 -30.16
C ASN A 294 23.35 10.71 -29.44
N LEU A 295 23.66 10.03 -28.33
CA LEU A 295 22.68 9.29 -27.53
C LEU A 295 21.61 10.22 -26.95
N LEU A 296 22.01 11.33 -26.32
CA LEU A 296 21.08 12.29 -25.74
C LEU A 296 20.24 13.01 -26.80
N THR A 297 20.82 13.26 -27.97
CA THR A 297 20.09 13.84 -29.12
C THR A 297 19.04 12.87 -29.65
N ASP A 298 19.36 11.58 -29.74
CA ASP A 298 18.37 10.54 -30.12
C ASP A 298 17.29 10.38 -29.04
N ALA A 299 17.64 10.45 -27.76
CA ALA A 299 16.67 10.43 -26.67
C ALA A 299 15.73 11.65 -26.74
N TYR A 300 16.27 12.85 -26.96
CA TYR A 300 15.47 14.06 -27.19
C TYR A 300 14.56 13.93 -28.41
N ARG A 301 15.07 13.34 -29.50
CA ARG A 301 14.31 13.06 -30.72
C ARG A 301 13.11 12.17 -30.44
N LEU A 302 13.32 11.04 -29.76
CA LEU A 302 12.25 10.09 -29.40
C LEU A 302 11.26 10.72 -28.42
N TRP A 303 11.74 11.44 -27.41
CA TRP A 303 10.91 12.10 -26.39
C TRP A 303 9.90 13.10 -26.99
N TYR A 304 10.32 13.84 -28.02
CA TYR A 304 9.49 14.85 -28.69
C TYR A 304 8.91 14.39 -30.02
N ASP A 305 8.97 13.08 -30.31
CA ASP A 305 8.49 12.47 -31.57
C ASP A 305 8.97 13.19 -32.83
N LEU A 306 10.28 13.41 -32.92
CA LEU A 306 10.90 14.09 -34.06
C LEU A 306 11.37 13.06 -35.10
N ASP A 307 11.13 13.39 -36.36
CA ASP A 307 11.41 12.54 -37.53
C ASP A 307 12.89 12.21 -37.73
N SER A 308 13.80 13.06 -37.26
CA SER A 308 15.23 12.98 -37.59
C SER A 308 16.12 13.61 -36.52
N ARG A 309 17.39 13.18 -36.48
CA ARG A 309 18.41 13.83 -35.63
C ARG A 309 18.64 15.28 -36.01
N THR A 310 18.55 15.59 -37.30
CA THR A 310 18.63 16.96 -37.83
C THR A 310 17.52 17.84 -37.26
N ALA A 311 16.28 17.34 -37.17
CA ALA A 311 15.18 18.05 -36.53
C ALA A 311 15.40 18.24 -35.02
N ALA A 312 15.94 17.24 -34.32
CA ALA A 312 16.30 17.36 -32.91
C ALA A 312 17.37 18.43 -32.66
N ILE A 313 18.46 18.43 -33.44
CA ILE A 313 19.54 19.43 -33.35
C ILE A 313 18.99 20.85 -33.64
N ARG A 314 18.12 21.00 -34.65
CA ARG A 314 17.46 22.28 -34.94
C ARG A 314 16.57 22.75 -33.78
N LYS A 315 15.75 21.85 -33.22
CA LYS A 315 14.88 22.17 -32.06
C LYS A 315 15.66 22.50 -30.79
N LEU A 316 16.87 21.94 -30.64
CA LEU A 316 17.84 22.29 -29.60
C LEU A 316 18.57 23.62 -29.86
N GLY A 317 18.28 24.30 -30.98
CA GLY A 317 18.76 25.65 -31.30
C GLY A 317 20.06 25.71 -32.10
N VAL A 318 20.48 24.61 -32.74
CA VAL A 318 21.68 24.57 -33.60
C VAL A 318 21.26 24.38 -35.05
N GLU A 319 21.68 25.28 -35.95
CA GLU A 319 21.38 25.18 -37.38
C GLU A 319 22.37 24.25 -38.10
N PRO A 320 21.95 23.05 -38.58
CA PRO A 320 22.89 22.05 -39.11
C PRO A 320 23.57 22.46 -40.42
N LYS A 321 22.89 23.27 -41.24
CA LYS A 321 23.44 23.74 -42.54
C LYS A 321 24.66 24.64 -42.37
N GLY A 322 24.75 25.37 -41.25
CA GLY A 322 25.87 26.26 -40.96
C GLY A 322 27.14 25.52 -40.48
N LEU A 323 27.07 24.21 -40.22
CA LEU A 323 28.20 23.43 -39.68
C LEU A 323 29.08 22.79 -40.76
N VAL A 324 28.65 22.79 -42.04
CA VAL A 324 29.37 22.12 -43.14
C VAL A 324 30.67 22.86 -43.49
N ASP A 325 30.64 24.20 -43.43
CA ASP A 325 31.78 25.08 -43.74
C ASP A 325 32.32 25.82 -42.51
N ALA A 326 31.93 25.39 -41.30
CA ALA A 326 32.29 26.04 -40.05
C ALA A 326 33.77 25.84 -39.70
N SER A 327 34.40 26.89 -39.18
CA SER A 327 35.71 26.82 -38.56
C SER A 327 35.70 25.91 -37.33
N ARG A 328 36.88 25.44 -36.92
CA ARG A 328 37.02 24.61 -35.70
C ARG A 328 36.42 25.29 -34.46
N ASP A 329 36.64 26.60 -34.31
CA ASP A 329 36.14 27.37 -33.16
C ASP A 329 34.61 27.47 -33.17
N GLU A 330 34.00 27.62 -34.35
CA GLU A 330 32.54 27.61 -34.51
C GLU A 330 31.94 26.23 -34.20
N LEU A 331 32.59 25.16 -34.67
CA LEU A 331 32.18 23.79 -34.34
C LEU A 331 32.27 23.50 -32.83
N GLU A 332 33.33 23.95 -32.17
CA GLU A 332 33.48 23.83 -30.71
C GLU A 332 32.42 24.66 -29.96
N ALA A 333 32.10 25.87 -30.43
CA ALA A 333 31.05 26.70 -29.84
C ALA A 333 29.66 26.08 -29.99
N SER A 334 29.33 25.55 -31.18
CA SER A 334 28.08 24.82 -31.43
C SER A 334 27.97 23.56 -30.58
N ALA A 335 29.05 22.80 -30.40
CA ALA A 335 29.06 21.63 -29.53
C ALA A 335 28.79 22.00 -28.06
N ARG A 336 29.43 23.05 -27.53
CA ARG A 336 29.17 23.55 -26.17
C ARG A 336 27.74 24.06 -25.99
N TYR A 337 27.18 24.70 -27.03
CA TYR A 337 25.78 25.13 -27.01
C TYR A 337 24.82 23.94 -26.97
N LEU A 338 25.07 22.92 -27.79
CA LEU A 338 24.29 21.68 -27.79
C LEU A 338 24.37 20.97 -26.43
N ASP A 339 25.58 20.84 -25.86
CA ASP A 339 25.80 20.24 -24.53
C ASP A 339 24.95 20.92 -23.45
N ARG A 340 24.91 22.26 -23.42
CA ARG A 340 24.11 23.01 -22.45
C ARG A 340 22.61 22.72 -22.58
N ASN A 341 22.10 22.63 -23.81
CA ASN A 341 20.69 22.33 -24.05
C ASN A 341 20.33 20.87 -23.73
N LEU A 342 21.21 19.91 -24.05
CA LEU A 342 21.03 18.51 -23.69
C LEU A 342 21.05 18.31 -22.16
N LEU A 343 21.97 18.97 -21.45
CA LEU A 343 21.99 18.95 -19.98
C LEU A 343 20.77 19.63 -19.36
N ARG A 344 20.25 20.69 -19.98
CA ARG A 344 18.98 21.31 -19.57
C ARG A 344 17.82 20.32 -19.74
N PHE A 345 17.72 19.68 -20.90
CA PHE A 345 16.72 18.64 -21.17
C PHE A 345 16.76 17.52 -20.11
N LEU A 346 17.94 16.95 -19.83
CA LEU A 346 18.10 15.92 -18.80
C LEU A 346 17.59 16.36 -17.43
N ARG A 347 17.86 17.61 -17.03
CA ARG A 347 17.39 18.15 -15.74
C ARG A 347 15.88 18.38 -15.69
N THR A 348 15.24 18.56 -16.85
CA THR A 348 13.78 18.76 -16.93
C THR A 348 12.99 17.46 -17.02
N ILE A 349 13.61 16.34 -17.40
CA ILE A 349 12.90 15.05 -17.55
C ILE A 349 12.16 14.65 -16.25
N PRO A 350 12.77 14.65 -15.05
CA PRO A 350 12.05 14.26 -13.83
C PRO A 350 10.86 15.14 -13.48
N LEU A 351 10.82 16.38 -13.98
CA LEU A 351 9.73 17.33 -13.75
C LEU A 351 8.59 17.19 -14.77
N ASN A 352 8.91 16.71 -15.97
CA ASN A 352 8.00 16.69 -17.12
C ASN A 352 7.65 15.26 -17.57
N TYR A 353 8.12 14.24 -16.85
CA TYR A 353 7.77 12.86 -17.13
C TYR A 353 6.31 12.63 -16.76
N ALA A 354 5.53 12.20 -17.75
CA ALA A 354 4.10 11.96 -17.65
C ALA A 354 3.76 10.51 -18.01
N GLU A 355 4.75 9.60 -17.89
CA GLU A 355 4.58 8.16 -18.04
C GLU A 355 4.00 7.73 -19.41
N THR A 356 4.16 8.56 -20.43
CA THR A 356 3.69 8.23 -21.78
C THR A 356 4.61 7.21 -22.44
N GLU A 357 4.04 6.35 -23.28
CA GLU A 357 4.80 5.31 -23.99
C GLU A 357 6.01 5.87 -24.78
N PRO A 358 5.89 7.00 -25.52
CA PRO A 358 7.06 7.58 -26.21
C PRO A 358 8.16 8.05 -25.26
N GLN A 359 7.80 8.64 -24.11
CA GLN A 359 8.77 9.08 -23.10
C GLN A 359 9.50 7.87 -22.50
N ARG A 360 8.75 6.84 -22.11
CA ARG A 360 9.31 5.60 -21.56
C ARG A 360 10.23 4.90 -22.55
N ALA A 361 9.79 4.73 -23.79
CA ALA A 361 10.58 4.14 -24.86
C ALA A 361 11.88 4.93 -25.13
N ALA A 362 11.81 6.28 -25.10
CA ALA A 362 12.99 7.13 -25.24
C ALA A 362 14.00 6.89 -24.11
N LEU A 363 13.53 6.78 -22.86
CA LEU A 363 14.39 6.55 -21.70
C LEU A 363 14.95 5.13 -21.65
N LEU A 364 14.16 4.11 -21.99
CA LEU A 364 14.62 2.71 -22.12
C LEU A 364 15.73 2.62 -23.16
N LYS A 365 15.53 3.21 -24.34
CA LYS A 365 16.55 3.24 -25.41
C LYS A 365 17.81 4.00 -24.98
N LEU A 366 17.64 5.09 -24.23
CA LEU A 366 18.77 5.82 -23.67
C LEU A 366 19.55 4.96 -22.67
N ALA A 367 18.86 4.27 -21.75
CA ALA A 367 19.49 3.39 -20.76
C ALA A 367 20.24 2.22 -21.43
N GLU A 368 19.60 1.56 -22.40
CA GLU A 368 20.20 0.49 -23.21
C GLU A 368 21.53 0.93 -23.83
N ARG A 369 21.50 2.02 -24.59
CA ARG A 369 22.68 2.48 -25.33
C ARG A 369 23.73 3.12 -24.43
N TRP A 370 23.33 3.84 -23.39
CA TRP A 370 24.26 4.49 -22.47
C TRP A 370 25.04 3.48 -21.64
N ARG A 371 24.43 2.34 -21.31
CA ARG A 371 25.09 1.22 -20.60
C ARG A 371 25.81 0.25 -21.55
N GLY A 372 25.68 0.45 -22.86
CA GLY A 372 26.37 -0.37 -23.88
C GLY A 372 25.79 -1.78 -24.04
N PHE A 373 24.49 -1.96 -23.76
CA PHE A 373 23.83 -3.25 -23.95
C PHE A 373 23.50 -3.50 -25.41
N GLU A 374 23.66 -4.76 -25.84
CA GLU A 374 23.36 -5.18 -27.21
C GLU A 374 21.89 -5.55 -27.40
N GLN A 375 21.23 -5.96 -26.31
CA GLN A 375 19.84 -6.42 -26.33
C GLN A 375 18.98 -5.61 -25.35
N PRO A 376 17.72 -5.25 -25.72
CA PRO A 376 16.80 -4.53 -24.84
C PRO A 376 16.56 -5.23 -23.49
N MET A 377 16.49 -6.56 -23.49
CA MET A 377 16.28 -7.35 -22.26
C MET A 377 17.40 -7.15 -21.23
N GLN A 378 18.65 -6.96 -21.67
CA GLN A 378 19.76 -6.67 -20.75
C GLN A 378 19.58 -5.30 -20.08
N ALA A 379 19.05 -4.32 -20.81
CA ALA A 379 18.75 -3.01 -20.27
C ALA A 379 17.62 -3.06 -19.24
N GLN A 380 16.53 -3.78 -19.56
CA GLN A 380 15.42 -4.01 -18.63
C GLN A 380 15.90 -4.73 -17.36
N GLN A 381 16.66 -5.83 -17.49
CA GLN A 381 17.22 -6.54 -16.34
C GLN A 381 18.08 -5.63 -15.46
N SER A 382 18.93 -4.81 -16.08
CA SER A 382 19.77 -3.85 -15.36
C SER A 382 18.95 -2.76 -14.65
N LEU A 383 17.78 -2.39 -15.18
CA LEU A 383 16.86 -1.46 -14.51
C LEU A 383 16.10 -2.13 -13.36
N PHE A 384 15.73 -3.42 -13.48
CA PHE A 384 15.21 -4.19 -12.34
C PHE A 384 16.26 -4.32 -11.22
N ASP A 385 17.54 -4.48 -11.57
CA ASP A 385 18.63 -4.45 -10.58
C ASP A 385 18.73 -3.09 -9.89
N ASP A 386 18.50 -1.99 -10.62
CA ASP A 386 18.44 -0.65 -10.03
C ASP A 386 17.26 -0.55 -9.05
N LEU A 387 16.06 -1.01 -9.44
CA LEU A 387 14.88 -1.00 -8.56
C LEU A 387 15.12 -1.78 -7.26
N ARG A 388 15.67 -3.00 -7.35
CA ARG A 388 15.99 -3.80 -6.16
C ARG A 388 16.99 -3.10 -5.24
N ARG A 389 17.95 -2.36 -5.80
CA ARG A 389 18.86 -1.53 -4.99
C ARG A 389 18.12 -0.37 -4.35
N MET A 390 17.21 0.28 -5.07
CA MET A 390 16.39 1.38 -4.58
C MET A 390 15.47 0.96 -3.42
N GLU A 391 14.81 -0.19 -3.51
CA GLU A 391 13.93 -0.73 -2.45
C GLU A 391 14.69 -0.93 -1.12
N ARG A 392 15.99 -1.26 -1.18
CA ARG A 392 16.85 -1.51 -0.01
C ARG A 392 17.63 -0.29 0.45
N ALA A 393 17.68 0.75 -0.36
CA ALA A 393 18.54 1.89 -0.08
C ALA A 393 17.99 2.70 1.09
N ALA A 394 18.88 3.19 1.96
CA ALA A 394 18.47 4.14 2.98
C ALA A 394 17.88 5.40 2.30
N SER A 395 16.81 5.96 2.87
CA SER A 395 16.00 7.08 2.32
C SER A 395 16.81 8.28 1.78
N LEU A 396 18.04 8.51 2.27
CA LEU A 396 18.92 9.61 1.87
C LEU A 396 20.14 9.19 1.03
N SER A 397 20.25 7.92 0.64
CA SER A 397 21.37 7.42 -0.18
C SER A 397 21.22 7.78 -1.66
N GLU A 398 22.32 7.76 -2.42
CA GLU A 398 22.29 8.04 -3.87
C GLU A 398 21.48 6.99 -4.65
N ASP A 399 21.34 5.79 -4.09
CA ASP A 399 20.56 4.69 -4.64
C ASP A 399 19.08 4.75 -4.20
N ALA A 400 18.67 5.68 -3.33
CA ALA A 400 17.28 5.78 -2.89
C ALA A 400 16.34 6.21 -4.04
N PRO A 401 15.04 5.83 -3.98
CA PRO A 401 14.04 6.39 -4.86
C PRO A 401 14.10 7.91 -4.88
N PRO A 402 14.02 8.56 -6.05
CA PRO A 402 13.99 10.00 -6.12
C PRO A 402 12.81 10.51 -5.26
N PRO A 403 13.03 11.41 -4.28
CA PRO A 403 11.92 11.92 -3.49
C PRO A 403 10.93 12.60 -4.44
N PRO A 404 9.61 12.43 -4.21
CA PRO A 404 8.60 13.10 -5.00
C PRO A 404 8.88 14.60 -4.94
N ILE A 405 8.96 15.23 -6.12
CA ILE A 405 9.11 16.68 -6.18
C ILE A 405 7.72 17.23 -5.85
N PRO A 406 7.55 17.98 -4.74
CA PRO A 406 6.24 18.43 -4.33
C PRO A 406 5.62 19.26 -5.45
N THR A 407 4.39 18.92 -5.83
CA THR A 407 3.57 19.77 -6.70
C THR A 407 3.57 21.17 -6.10
N PRO A 408 3.77 22.25 -6.90
CA PRO A 408 3.74 23.60 -6.38
C PRO A 408 2.42 23.81 -5.63
N VAL A 409 2.50 23.87 -4.30
CA VAL A 409 1.34 24.08 -3.44
C VAL A 409 0.81 25.49 -3.74
N ALA A 410 -0.51 25.65 -3.74
CA ALA A 410 -1.13 26.97 -3.83
C ALA A 410 -0.46 27.92 -2.82
N ALA A 411 -0.19 29.15 -3.24
CA ALA A 411 0.54 30.10 -2.39
C ALA A 411 -0.23 30.32 -1.08
N ARG A 412 0.44 30.03 0.04
CA ARG A 412 -0.06 30.31 1.39
C ARG A 412 -0.50 31.78 1.48
N PRO A 413 -1.71 32.09 1.97
CA PRO A 413 -2.11 33.47 2.21
C PRO A 413 -1.24 34.11 3.31
N PRO A 414 -1.08 35.44 3.33
CA PRO A 414 -0.27 36.11 4.36
C PRO A 414 -0.81 35.86 5.78
N THR A 415 -2.13 35.73 5.93
CA THR A 415 -2.85 35.46 7.18
C THR A 415 -3.96 34.44 6.98
N TRP A 416 -4.21 33.61 7.99
CA TRP A 416 -5.31 32.65 7.99
C TRP A 416 -6.60 33.27 8.53
N THR A 417 -7.72 32.90 7.93
CA THR A 417 -9.09 33.19 8.36
C THR A 417 -9.91 31.92 8.21
N LEU A 418 -11.07 31.84 8.85
CA LEU A 418 -11.97 30.68 8.71
C LEU A 418 -12.33 30.38 7.24
N ASP A 419 -12.45 31.43 6.41
CA ASP A 419 -12.87 31.32 5.02
C ASP A 419 -11.75 30.99 4.03
N ASN A 420 -10.48 31.02 4.48
CA ASN A 420 -9.33 30.85 3.58
C ASN A 420 -8.41 29.67 3.95
N LEU A 421 -8.81 28.83 4.90
CA LEU A 421 -8.06 27.64 5.28
C LEU A 421 -7.87 26.70 4.09
N GLN A 422 -6.61 26.45 3.74
CA GLN A 422 -6.23 25.56 2.64
C GLN A 422 -5.59 24.31 3.23
N LEU A 423 -6.27 23.17 3.15
CA LEU A 423 -5.83 21.92 3.77
C LEU A 423 -4.37 21.55 3.44
N THR A 424 -3.95 21.67 2.18
CA THR A 424 -2.62 21.25 1.75
C THR A 424 -1.53 22.30 1.94
N ALA A 425 -1.90 23.53 2.32
CA ALA A 425 -0.94 24.60 2.53
C ALA A 425 -0.27 24.50 3.91
N PRO A 426 1.01 24.87 4.02
CA PRO A 426 1.70 24.91 5.31
C PRO A 426 1.11 26.02 6.19
N ILE A 427 0.90 25.72 7.47
CA ILE A 427 0.30 26.66 8.43
C ILE A 427 1.22 27.87 8.61
N VAL A 428 2.54 27.63 8.69
CA VAL A 428 3.57 28.68 8.83
C VAL A 428 4.42 28.79 7.55
N PRO A 429 5.05 29.95 7.27
CA PRO A 429 5.90 30.11 6.09
C PRO A 429 7.05 29.10 6.08
N SER A 430 7.22 28.38 4.96
CA SER A 430 8.23 27.33 4.78
C SER A 430 8.15 26.16 5.78
N GLY A 431 7.05 26.02 6.52
CA GLY A 431 6.83 24.91 7.46
C GLY A 431 6.40 23.61 6.78
N HIS A 432 6.42 22.52 7.55
CA HIS A 432 6.03 21.19 7.13
C HIS A 432 4.64 20.79 7.63
N LEU A 433 4.15 21.45 8.69
CA LEU A 433 2.81 21.22 9.23
C LEU A 433 1.76 21.91 8.37
N THR A 434 0.75 21.15 7.94
CA THR A 434 -0.35 21.63 7.09
C THR A 434 -1.68 21.60 7.82
N TRP A 435 -2.66 22.34 7.31
CA TRP A 435 -4.02 22.29 7.84
C TRP A 435 -4.63 20.88 7.75
N THR A 436 -4.26 20.08 6.75
CA THR A 436 -4.66 18.66 6.63
C THR A 436 -4.26 17.88 7.87
N ILE A 437 -3.06 18.11 8.41
CA ILE A 437 -2.60 17.40 9.60
C ILE A 437 -3.33 17.92 10.85
N ALA A 438 -3.45 19.25 10.96
CA ALA A 438 -3.99 19.87 12.16
C ALA A 438 -5.51 19.69 12.33
N THR A 439 -6.25 19.54 11.23
CA THR A 439 -7.71 19.29 11.21
C THR A 439 -8.07 17.83 10.90
N GLN A 440 -7.06 16.96 10.79
CA GLN A 440 -7.20 15.53 10.43
C GLN A 440 -7.99 15.30 9.16
N GLY A 441 -7.48 15.85 8.06
CA GLY A 441 -8.09 15.75 6.74
C GLY A 441 -9.32 16.63 6.58
N GLY A 442 -9.54 17.60 7.48
CA GLY A 442 -10.74 18.45 7.49
C GLY A 442 -11.91 17.88 8.32
N ILE A 443 -11.66 16.87 9.16
CA ILE A 443 -12.67 16.32 10.07
C ILE A 443 -12.99 17.33 11.20
N TRP A 444 -11.98 18.05 11.71
CA TRP A 444 -12.13 19.00 12.80
C TRP A 444 -11.69 20.40 12.38
N TYR A 445 -12.61 21.17 11.79
CA TYR A 445 -12.35 22.56 11.45
C TYR A 445 -12.47 23.48 12.67
N PRO A 446 -11.56 24.44 12.86
CA PRO A 446 -11.68 25.44 13.93
C PRO A 446 -12.99 26.22 13.85
N ASP A 447 -13.69 26.35 14.99
CA ASP A 447 -14.99 27.04 15.04
C ASP A 447 -14.88 28.57 14.99
N ASN A 448 -13.71 29.11 15.33
CA ASN A 448 -13.50 30.56 15.39
C ASN A 448 -12.03 30.94 15.15
N LEU A 449 -11.81 32.23 14.88
CA LEU A 449 -10.49 32.78 14.58
C LEU A 449 -9.50 32.65 15.75
N THR A 450 -9.96 32.67 17.00
CA THR A 450 -9.06 32.49 18.16
C THR A 450 -8.43 31.10 18.18
N ILE A 451 -9.16 30.07 17.77
CA ILE A 451 -8.61 28.70 17.64
C ILE A 451 -7.64 28.64 16.47
N VAL A 452 -7.95 29.28 15.33
CA VAL A 452 -7.04 29.38 14.18
C VAL A 452 -5.72 30.02 14.60
N ASP A 453 -5.76 31.15 15.30
CA ASP A 453 -4.57 31.87 15.76
C ASP A 453 -3.75 31.02 16.76
N ALA A 454 -4.42 30.32 17.68
CA ALA A 454 -3.81 29.39 18.62
C ALA A 454 -3.07 28.24 17.91
N MET A 455 -3.70 27.64 16.90
CA MET A 455 -3.10 26.58 16.10
C MET A 455 -1.92 27.09 15.27
N VAL A 456 -1.98 28.32 14.75
CA VAL A 456 -0.86 28.96 14.05
C VAL A 456 0.32 29.16 15.01
N ALA A 457 0.07 29.71 16.20
CA ALA A 457 1.11 29.90 17.22
C ALA A 457 1.74 28.56 17.66
N LEU A 458 0.93 27.51 17.84
CA LEU A 458 1.45 26.17 18.13
C LEU A 458 2.25 25.60 16.96
N ALA A 459 1.82 25.79 15.72
CA ALA A 459 2.56 25.35 14.54
C ALA A 459 3.95 25.96 14.47
N GLU A 460 4.09 27.26 14.76
CA GLU A 460 5.40 27.94 14.81
C GLU A 460 6.35 27.26 15.82
N GLN A 461 5.85 26.94 17.01
CA GLN A 461 6.64 26.27 18.05
C GLN A 461 6.95 24.81 17.71
N LEU A 462 6.07 24.13 16.96
CA LEU A 462 6.28 22.75 16.56
C LEU A 462 7.29 22.59 15.43
N GLU A 463 7.47 23.58 14.56
CA GLU A 463 8.58 23.56 13.60
C GLU A 463 9.93 23.58 14.35
N ASP A 464 10.08 24.41 15.39
CA ASP A 464 11.27 24.41 16.26
C ASP A 464 11.50 23.06 16.96
N VAL A 465 10.41 22.38 17.34
CA VAL A 465 10.46 21.02 17.90
C VAL A 465 10.94 20.02 16.86
N SER A 466 10.41 20.08 15.64
CA SER A 466 10.82 19.23 14.51
C SER A 466 12.31 19.38 14.22
N ASP A 467 12.80 20.62 14.16
CA ASP A 467 14.22 20.92 13.93
C ASP A 467 15.10 20.40 15.06
N ARG A 468 14.68 20.56 16.32
CA ARG A 468 15.44 20.11 17.49
C ARG A 468 15.51 18.60 17.61
N LEU A 469 14.41 17.90 17.33
CA LEU A 469 14.38 16.44 17.32
C LEU A 469 15.06 15.88 16.05
N ASN A 470 15.23 16.72 15.01
CA ASN A 470 15.72 16.33 13.69
C ASN A 470 14.97 15.10 13.15
N ARG A 471 13.65 15.10 13.31
CA ARG A 471 12.74 14.01 12.95
C ARG A 471 11.40 14.58 12.52
N ARG A 472 10.71 13.85 11.64
CA ARG A 472 9.33 14.18 11.25
C ARG A 472 8.40 13.97 12.44
N LEU A 473 7.57 14.98 12.73
CA LEU A 473 6.53 14.87 13.75
C LEU A 473 5.31 14.15 13.17
N HIS A 474 4.83 13.11 13.87
CA HIS A 474 3.57 12.46 13.58
C HIS A 474 2.52 12.96 14.58
N ILE A 475 1.54 13.71 14.07
CA ILE A 475 0.49 14.30 14.91
C ILE A 475 -0.66 13.30 15.05
N ALA A 476 -0.86 12.81 16.26
CA ALA A 476 -1.95 11.89 16.58
C ALA A 476 -3.26 12.63 16.90
N LEU A 477 -3.17 13.82 17.52
CA LEU A 477 -4.32 14.67 17.83
C LEU A 477 -3.86 16.12 18.00
N TRP A 478 -4.61 17.08 17.48
CA TRP A 478 -4.33 18.51 17.66
C TRP A 478 -5.58 19.26 18.15
N TYR A 479 -6.47 19.66 17.25
CA TYR A 479 -7.73 20.30 17.62
C TYR A 479 -8.88 19.28 17.59
N CYS A 480 -9.76 19.34 18.59
CA CYS A 480 -10.98 18.55 18.64
C CYS A 480 -12.07 19.33 19.38
N PRO A 481 -13.29 19.46 18.82
CA PRO A 481 -14.40 20.11 19.51
C PRO A 481 -14.91 19.26 20.70
N SER A 482 -15.48 19.93 21.71
CA SER A 482 -15.88 19.35 23.00
C SER A 482 -17.01 18.29 22.92
N GLU A 483 -17.68 18.17 21.76
CA GLU A 483 -18.81 17.26 21.54
C GLU A 483 -18.40 15.83 21.14
N VAL A 484 -17.09 15.55 21.02
CA VAL A 484 -16.57 14.23 20.61
C VAL A 484 -16.13 13.41 21.83
N PRO A 485 -16.65 12.17 22.03
CA PRO A 485 -16.19 11.30 23.11
C PRO A 485 -14.76 10.80 22.83
N MET A 486 -13.76 11.31 23.56
CA MET A 486 -12.36 10.95 23.37
C MET A 486 -11.92 9.80 24.29
N THR A 487 -11.50 8.68 23.70
CA THR A 487 -10.86 7.53 24.37
C THR A 487 -9.35 7.70 24.60
N LEU A 488 -8.79 8.89 24.27
CA LEU A 488 -7.34 9.16 24.32
C LEU A 488 -6.93 10.29 25.27
N THR A 489 -7.78 10.74 26.21
CA THR A 489 -7.47 11.88 27.08
C THR A 489 -7.17 11.50 28.53
N THR A 490 -6.07 12.06 29.05
CA THR A 490 -6.02 12.57 30.43
C THR A 490 -6.59 14.00 30.46
N PRO A 491 -7.09 14.50 31.62
CA PRO A 491 -7.84 15.75 31.68
C PRO A 491 -6.98 16.98 31.34
N GLY A 492 -7.46 17.82 30.42
CA GLY A 492 -6.82 19.08 30.02
C GLY A 492 -7.45 19.64 28.74
N ASN A 493 -8.23 20.72 28.85
CA ASN A 493 -9.11 21.28 27.80
C ASN A 493 -8.38 22.06 26.69
N SER A 494 -7.06 21.93 26.57
CA SER A 494 -6.27 22.77 25.65
C SER A 494 -6.39 22.34 24.18
N HIS A 495 -6.75 21.07 23.91
CA HIS A 495 -7.06 20.59 22.56
C HIS A 495 -8.29 21.29 21.95
N GLU A 496 -9.30 21.61 22.77
CA GLU A 496 -10.52 22.34 22.34
C GLU A 496 -10.23 23.80 21.97
N THR A 497 -9.10 24.33 22.43
CA THR A 497 -8.67 25.70 22.12
C THR A 497 -7.60 25.76 21.03
N GLY A 498 -7.18 24.62 20.48
CA GLY A 498 -6.14 24.54 19.45
C GLY A 498 -4.70 24.69 19.96
N ASN A 499 -4.51 24.86 21.28
CA ASN A 499 -3.20 25.14 21.91
C ASN A 499 -2.40 23.89 22.26
N ALA A 500 -2.97 22.70 22.09
CA ALA A 500 -2.31 21.45 22.44
C ALA A 500 -2.26 20.44 21.30
N VAL A 501 -1.25 19.58 21.38
CA VAL A 501 -1.01 18.51 20.42
C VAL A 501 -0.54 17.25 21.13
N LYS A 502 -0.90 16.09 20.57
CA LYS A 502 -0.31 14.79 20.90
C LYS A 502 0.44 14.31 19.69
N LEU A 503 1.70 13.99 19.88
CA LEU A 503 2.59 13.61 18.80
C LEU A 503 3.51 12.46 19.20
N PHE A 504 4.07 11.81 18.19
CA PHE A 504 5.16 10.87 18.32
C PHE A 504 6.17 11.08 17.19
N CYS A 505 7.36 10.51 17.34
CA CYS A 505 8.40 10.48 16.31
C CYS A 505 8.87 9.04 16.14
N GLU A 506 8.97 8.58 14.90
CA GLU A 506 9.50 7.25 14.62
C GLU A 506 10.93 7.10 15.18
N GLY A 507 11.18 5.97 15.83
CA GLY A 507 12.48 5.66 16.44
C GLY A 507 12.80 6.39 17.73
N LEU A 508 11.87 7.19 18.29
CA LEU A 508 12.00 7.79 19.62
C LEU A 508 10.89 7.29 20.57
N THR A 509 11.24 7.09 21.84
CA THR A 509 10.28 6.88 22.92
C THR A 509 9.76 8.21 23.45
N SER A 510 8.61 8.19 24.11
CA SER A 510 8.05 9.38 24.76
C SER A 510 9.00 9.98 25.79
N ASP A 511 9.80 9.15 26.46
CA ASP A 511 10.87 9.59 27.38
C ASP A 511 11.99 10.36 26.67
N GLN A 512 12.45 9.87 25.52
CA GLN A 512 13.49 10.54 24.75
C GLN A 512 13.01 11.88 24.23
N ILE A 513 11.79 11.95 23.70
CA ILE A 513 11.17 13.19 23.24
C ILE A 513 10.99 14.14 24.43
N TYR A 514 10.40 13.67 25.53
CA TYR A 514 10.14 14.47 26.73
C TYR A 514 11.42 15.11 27.28
N TRP A 515 12.47 14.33 27.50
CA TRP A 515 13.71 14.88 28.08
C TRP A 515 14.48 15.77 27.11
N THR A 516 14.30 15.58 25.80
CA THR A 516 14.89 16.48 24.80
C THR A 516 14.19 17.84 24.78
N LEU A 517 12.86 17.85 24.97
CA LEU A 517 12.06 19.08 24.91
C LEU A 517 11.94 19.79 26.25
N ASP A 518 12.04 19.09 27.39
CA ASP A 518 11.84 19.65 28.72
C ASP A 518 12.59 20.98 28.94
N PRO A 519 13.90 21.11 28.67
CA PRO A 519 14.63 22.33 28.94
C PRO A 519 14.12 23.55 28.18
N TYR A 520 13.50 23.34 27.01
CA TYR A 520 13.20 24.37 26.02
C TYR A 520 11.71 24.65 25.85
N TRP A 521 10.83 23.66 26.07
CA TRP A 521 9.41 23.80 25.83
C TRP A 521 8.77 24.76 26.85
N PRO A 522 8.17 25.88 26.41
CA PRO A 522 7.73 26.94 27.30
C PRO A 522 6.44 26.59 28.06
N GLY A 523 5.55 25.80 27.46
CA GLY A 523 4.26 25.45 28.05
C GLY A 523 4.24 24.08 28.72
N GLY A 524 3.07 23.43 28.69
CA GLY A 524 2.84 22.11 29.23
C GLY A 524 3.51 21.00 28.41
N LEU A 525 4.18 20.07 29.08
CA LEU A 525 4.82 18.90 28.47
C LEU A 525 4.49 17.66 29.29
N GLY A 526 3.90 16.65 28.64
CA GLY A 526 3.45 15.41 29.28
C GLY A 526 3.84 14.16 28.51
N ARG A 527 4.07 13.06 29.23
CA ARG A 527 4.23 11.71 28.65
C ARG A 527 3.15 10.77 29.20
N LEU A 528 2.67 9.86 28.37
CA LEU A 528 1.65 8.86 28.74
C LEU A 528 2.31 7.49 28.88
N ARG A 529 2.33 6.90 30.08
CA ARG A 529 2.95 5.57 30.29
C ARG A 529 2.27 4.45 29.50
N GLN A 530 0.96 4.56 29.30
CA GLN A 530 0.18 3.61 28.51
C GLN A 530 0.49 3.66 27.00
N PHE A 531 1.08 4.76 26.51
CA PHE A 531 1.48 4.92 25.11
C PHE A 531 2.96 5.32 25.04
N PRO A 532 3.89 4.35 24.97
CA PRO A 532 5.33 4.58 25.20
C PRO A 532 6.03 5.45 24.14
N HIS A 533 5.32 5.87 23.09
CA HIS A 533 5.82 6.75 22.04
C HIS A 533 5.13 8.12 21.99
N LEU A 534 4.02 8.29 22.73
CA LEU A 534 3.17 9.47 22.63
C LEU A 534 3.55 10.52 23.69
N VAL A 535 3.71 11.76 23.22
CA VAL A 535 3.96 12.95 24.05
C VAL A 535 2.85 13.95 23.83
N HIS A 536 2.46 14.63 24.90
CA HIS A 536 1.53 15.74 24.88
C HIS A 536 2.29 17.06 25.06
N LEU A 537 2.01 18.03 24.20
CA LEU A 537 2.52 19.39 24.25
C LEU A 537 1.35 20.36 24.31
N ASP A 538 1.49 21.40 25.11
CA ASP A 538 0.52 22.49 25.25
C ASP A 538 1.28 23.82 25.32
N LEU A 539 0.76 24.88 24.69
CA LEU A 539 1.25 26.25 24.83
C LEU A 539 0.58 27.05 25.96
N GLY A 540 -0.49 26.53 26.55
CA GLY A 540 -1.20 27.19 27.64
C GLY A 540 -0.46 27.17 28.98
N GLY A 541 -0.50 28.31 29.70
CA GLY A 541 -0.13 28.43 31.11
C GLY A 541 1.38 28.44 31.44
N ASP A 542 1.69 28.32 32.74
CA ASP A 542 3.06 28.17 33.25
C ASP A 542 3.69 26.83 32.81
N ARG A 543 5.03 26.77 32.78
CA ARG A 543 5.81 25.57 32.44
C ARG A 543 5.41 24.39 33.35
N THR A 544 4.56 23.51 32.83
CA THR A 544 3.97 22.39 33.57
C THR A 544 4.47 21.05 33.03
N ARG A 545 4.67 20.07 33.91
CA ARG A 545 5.26 18.77 33.59
C ARG A 545 4.37 17.63 34.09
N TRP A 546 3.84 16.86 33.15
CA TRP A 546 2.89 15.78 33.46
C TRP A 546 3.47 14.39 33.24
N PHE A 547 3.10 13.49 34.13
CA PHE A 547 3.42 12.07 34.07
C PHE A 547 2.12 11.30 34.24
N TYR A 548 1.53 10.91 33.11
CA TYR A 548 0.25 10.21 33.07
C TYR A 548 0.44 8.69 33.11
#